data_AF-A0A2C8ESS2-F1
#
_entry.id   AF-A0A2C8ESS2-F1
#
_cell.length_a   1.000
_cell.length_b   1.000
_cell.length_c   1.000
_cell.angle_alpha   90.00
_cell.angle_beta   90.00
_cell.angle_gamma   90.00
#
_symmetry.space_group_name_H-M   'P 1'
#
loop_
_entity.id
_entity.type
_entity.pdbx_description
1 polymer ?
#
loop_
_entity_poly.entity_id
_entity_poly.type
_entity_poly.pdbx_seq_one_letter_code
_entity_poly.pdbx_strand_id
1 'polypeptide(L)' 'MLYIIGIIFILIAIWQLFMTWQTFTKLKKEGTKDTSSFIMLALSNSLLFAVIFFGVGAGYLLFNGYF' A
#
# COMPACT_ATOMS: atom_id res chain seq x y z
N MET A 1 -15.96 -7.82 15.60
CA MET A 1 -16.09 -7.49 14.15
C MET A 1 -15.08 -6.44 13.69
N LEU A 2 -14.89 -5.32 14.40
CA LEU A 2 -13.99 -4.23 13.99
C LEU A 2 -12.49 -4.59 14.00
N TYR A 3 -12.03 -5.42 14.94
CA TYR A 3 -10.66 -5.96 14.95
C TYR A 3 -10.33 -6.79 13.71
N ILE A 4 -11.28 -7.58 13.21
CA ILE A 4 -11.11 -8.40 12.00
C ILE A 4 -10.93 -7.49 10.78
N ILE A 5 -11.69 -6.39 10.71
CA ILE A 5 -11.59 -5.39 9.65
C ILE A 5 -10.21 -4.72 9.69
N GLY A 6 -9.73 -4.32 10.87
CA GLY A 6 -8.38 -3.75 11.03
C GLY A 6 -7.27 -4.69 10.56
N ILE A 7 -7.34 -5.97 10.93
CA ILE A 7 -6.39 -7.01 10.50
C ILE A 7 -6.40 -7.17 8.98
N ILE A 8 -7.58 -7.22 8.35
CA ILE A 8 -7.71 -7.33 6.89
C ILE A 8 -7.09 -6.11 6.20
N PHE A 9 -7.34 -4.91 6.69
CA PHE A 9 -6.75 -3.68 6.14
C PHE A 9 -5.23 -3.66 6.25
N ILE A 10 -4.66 -4.16 7.34
CA ILE A 10 -3.20 -4.29 7.49
C ILE A 10 -2.63 -5.32 6.50
N LEU A 11 -3.28 -6.47 6.33
CA LEU A 11 -2.88 -7.47 5.34
C LEU A 11 -2.89 -6.91 3.92
N ILE A 12 -3.94 -6.14 3.58
CA ILE A 12 -4.04 -5.45 2.28
C ILE A 12 -2.94 -4.39 2.14
N ALA A 13 -2.62 -3.63 3.19
CA ALA A 13 -1.55 -2.63 3.15
C ALA A 13 -0.17 -3.29 2.91
N ILE A 14 0.12 -4.42 3.57
CA ILE A 14 1.34 -5.20 3.35
C ILE A 14 1.41 -5.72 1.92
N TRP A 15 0.30 -6.27 1.41
CA TRP A 15 0.19 -6.71 0.03
C TRP A 15 0.44 -5.57 -0.96
N GLN A 16 -0.16 -4.40 -0.72
CA GLN A 16 0.00 -3.21 -1.55
C GLN A 16 1.46 -2.76 -1.62
N LEU A 17 2.18 -2.78 -0.48
CA LEU A 17 3.61 -2.49 -0.44
C LEU A 17 4.42 -3.50 -1.25
N PHE A 18 4.10 -4.80 -1.13
CA PHE A 18 4.78 -5.85 -1.89
C PHE A 18 4.59 -5.70 -3.41
N MET A 19 3.36 -5.44 -3.86
CA MET A 19 3.06 -5.20 -5.27
C MET A 19 3.73 -3.94 -5.81
N THR A 20 3.78 -2.88 -5.00
CA THR A 20 4.49 -1.64 -5.32
C THR A 20 5.99 -1.92 -5.45
N TRP A 21 6.59 -2.66 -4.52
CA TRP A 21 8.00 -3.03 -4.58
C TRP A 21 8.35 -3.90 -5.80
N GLN A 22 7.49 -4.88 -6.10
CA GLN A 22 7.66 -5.74 -7.27
C GLN A 22 7.61 -4.93 -8.57
N THR A 23 6.62 -4.03 -8.69
CA THR A 23 6.47 -3.15 -9.85
C THR A 23 7.67 -2.20 -9.96
N PHE A 24 8.13 -1.62 -8.85
CA PHE A 24 9.34 -0.79 -8.83
C PHE A 24 10.58 -1.55 -9.31
N THR A 25 10.76 -2.78 -8.84
CA THR A 25 11.92 -3.61 -9.20
C THR A 25 11.87 -4.02 -10.66
N LYS A 26 10.69 -4.37 -11.18
CA LYS A 26 10.47 -4.64 -12.61
C LYS A 26 10.80 -3.41 -13.45
N LEU A 27 10.28 -2.24 -13.09
CA LEU A 27 10.58 -0.98 -13.77
C LEU A 27 12.05 -0.59 -13.68
N LYS A 28 12.73 -0.86 -12.57
CA LYS A 28 14.16 -0.60 -12.41
C LYS A 28 15.02 -1.51 -13.30
N LYS A 29 14.56 -2.74 -13.56
CA LYS A 29 15.30 -3.75 -14.33
C LYS A 29 14.98 -3.71 -15.82
N GLU A 30 13.74 -3.38 -16.19
CA GLU A 30 13.21 -3.43 -17.57
C GLU A 30 12.77 -2.06 -18.09
N GLY A 31 12.96 -1.00 -17.30
CA GLY A 31 12.59 0.37 -17.66
C GLY A 31 13.41 0.90 -18.83
N THR A 32 12.90 0.69 -20.04
CA THR A 32 13.37 1.32 -21.28
C THR A 32 12.78 2.72 -21.43
N LYS A 33 13.25 3.50 -22.41
CA LYS A 33 12.80 4.88 -22.73
C LYS A 33 11.30 4.99 -23.07
N ASP A 34 10.64 3.89 -23.43
CA ASP A 34 9.20 3.82 -23.70
C ASP A 34 8.33 3.65 -22.44
N THR A 35 8.95 3.49 -21.27
CA THR A 35 8.23 3.35 -20.01
C THR A 35 7.62 4.69 -19.62
N SER A 36 6.30 4.79 -19.70
CA SER A 36 5.56 6.03 -19.41
C SER A 36 5.94 6.60 -18.05
N SER A 37 6.32 7.88 -17.99
CA SER A 37 6.60 8.59 -16.74
C SER A 37 5.41 8.59 -15.77
N PHE A 38 4.20 8.34 -16.29
CA PHE A 38 3.00 8.14 -15.48
C PHE A 38 3.10 6.95 -14.54
N ILE A 39 3.87 5.91 -14.87
CA ILE A 39 3.97 4.72 -14.02
C ILE A 39 4.73 5.00 -12.72
N MET A 40 5.69 5.93 -12.75
CA MET A 40 6.40 6.37 -11.55
C MET A 40 5.46 7.19 -10.63
N LEU A 41 4.58 8.02 -11.21
CA LEU A 41 3.53 8.72 -10.47
C LEU A 41 2.51 7.75 -9.88
N ALA A 42 2.06 6.75 -10.66
CA ALA A 42 1.14 5.72 -10.21
C ALA A 42 1.75 4.88 -9.06
N LEU A 43 3.04 4.56 -9.14
CA LEU A 43 3.77 3.85 -8.10
C LEU A 43 3.88 4.67 -6.80
N SER A 44 4.19 5.96 -6.93
CA SER A 44 4.23 6.89 -5.80
C SER A 44 2.87 6.99 -5.11
N ASN A 45 1.80 7.05 -5.90
CA ASN A 45 0.43 7.08 -5.39
C ASN A 45 0.04 5.76 -4.74
N SER A 46 0.47 4.62 -5.29
CA SER A 46 0.27 3.29 -4.68
C SER A 46 0.88 3.20 -3.29
N LEU A 47 2.05 3.82 -3.09
CA LEU A 47 2.74 3.87 -1.80
C LEU A 47 1.97 4.76 -0.79
N LEU A 48 1.44 5.92 -1.24
CA LEU A 48 0.55 6.76 -0.42
C LEU A 48 -0.69 5.98 0.04
N PHE A 49 -1.33 5.22 -0.85
CA PHE A 49 -2.48 4.39 -0.50
C PHE A 49 -2.13 3.30 0.52
N ALA A 50 -0.95 2.70 0.42
CA ALA A 50 -0.50 1.71 1.40
C ALA A 50 -0.37 2.31 2.82
N VAL A 51 0.17 3.53 2.93
CA VAL A 51 0.28 4.26 4.21
C VAL A 51 -1.11 4.58 4.77
N ILE A 52 -2.04 5.03 3.93
CA ILE A 52 -3.43 5.32 4.34
C ILE A 52 -4.10 4.04 4.85
N PHE A 53 -4.00 2.93 4.12
CA PHE A 53 -4.59 1.66 4.55
C PHE A 53 -3.98 1.14 5.86
N PHE A 54 -2.67 1.31 6.04
CA PHE A 54 -2.01 0.98 7.28
C PHE A 54 -2.50 1.85 8.44
N GLY A 55 -2.62 3.17 8.23
CA GLY A 55 -3.14 4.11 9.23
C GLY A 55 -4.59 3.83 9.62
N VAL A 56 -5.45 3.51 8.66
CA VAL A 56 -6.84 3.11 8.89
C VAL A 56 -6.90 1.79 9.68
N GLY A 57 -6.13 0.77 9.28
CA GLY A 57 -6.07 -0.51 9.98
C GLY A 57 -5.54 -0.39 11.41
N ALA A 58 -4.47 0.38 11.61
CA ALA A 58 -3.91 0.69 12.93
C ALA A 58 -4.91 1.50 13.78
N GLY A 59 -5.63 2.44 13.17
CA GLY A 59 -6.68 3.20 13.85
C GLY A 59 -7.80 2.30 14.38
N TYR A 60 -8.26 1.35 13.57
CA TYR A 60 -9.25 0.36 13.99
C TYR A 60 -8.75 -0.61 15.06
N LEU A 61 -7.44 -0.87 15.17
CA LEU A 61 -6.89 -1.71 16.23
C LEU A 61 -6.61 -0.94 17.53
N LEU A 62 -6.15 0.31 17.44
CA LEU A 62 -5.73 1.11 18.59
C LEU A 62 -6.87 1.89 19.25
N PHE A 63 -7.80 2.44 18.47
CA PHE A 63 -8.89 3.29 19.00
C PHE A 63 -10.15 2.50 19.38
N ASN A 64 -10.27 1.23 18.98
CA ASN A 64 -11.42 0.40 19.34
C ASN A 64 -11.44 -0.06 20.81
N GLY A 65 -10.37 0.19 21.57
CA GLY A 65 -10.32 -0.06 23.01
C GLY A 65 -10.83 1.10 23.88
N TYR A 66 -11.18 2.25 23.28
CA TYR A 66 -11.51 3.49 24.00
C TYR A 66 -12.96 3.97 23.85
N PHE A 67 -13.85 3.17 23.24
CA PHE A 67 -15.26 3.51 23.06
C PHE A 67 -16.17 2.31 23.34
#